data_AF-Q8DLA9-F1
#
_entry.id   AF-Q8DLA9-F1
#
_cell.length_a   1.000
_cell.length_b   1.000
_cell.length_c   1.000
_cell.angle_alpha   90.00
_cell.angle_beta   90.00
_cell.angle_gamma   90.00
#
_symmetry.space_group_name_H-M   'P 1'
#
loop_
_entity.id
_entity.type
_entity.pdbx_description
1 polymer ?
#
loop_
_entity_poly.entity_id
_entity_poly.type
_entity_poly.pdbx_seq_one_letter_code
_entity_poly.pdbx_strand_id
1 'polypeptide(L)'
;MVTAAAIKEFAHQLGFHRVGIVDLRTYTDDHPSGVAALQRWLAQGFQGEMAWMANPRRQKIQAVLPGAKSVISVALNYYQPDPQPPPKVKIARYAWGRDYHRVLGKRLQVLGQWLQSQVPEMDYRWYVDTGPVQDKVWAEQAGIGWIGKHSNVISRQYGSWILLGELITTLELTGDRPHTNHCGTCTRCLAACPTGAIVEPYVVDANRCIAYHTIESRAPELPAAIAAHLEGWVAGCDICQEVCPWNQRFAQPTDVEDFAARSPLLQTSLEELATLSDAAWDELTRGSALRRIKSAQWRRNAQAVLSSNPYD
;
A
#
# COMPACT_ATOMS: atom_id res chain seq x y z
N MET A 1 15.83 -30.07 2.97
CA MET A 1 15.86 -28.60 3.16
C MET A 1 14.83 -27.99 2.23
N VAL A 2 13.96 -27.11 2.74
CA VAL A 2 12.99 -26.37 1.92
C VAL A 2 13.73 -25.47 0.92
N THR A 3 13.26 -25.42 -0.33
CA THR A 3 13.90 -24.62 -1.39
C THR A 3 13.11 -23.36 -1.69
N ALA A 4 13.76 -22.32 -2.23
CA ALA A 4 13.09 -21.12 -2.70
C ALA A 4 11.92 -21.42 -3.68
N ALA A 5 12.09 -22.42 -4.55
CA ALA A 5 11.06 -22.85 -5.48
C ALA A 5 9.83 -23.46 -4.76
N ALA A 6 10.04 -24.32 -3.76
CA ALA A 6 8.95 -24.91 -2.99
C ALA A 6 8.15 -23.85 -2.21
N ILE A 7 8.84 -22.82 -1.69
CA ILE A 7 8.21 -21.70 -0.97
C ILE A 7 7.31 -20.89 -1.90
N LYS A 8 7.81 -20.55 -3.09
CA LYS A 8 7.04 -19.80 -4.09
C LYS A 8 5.81 -20.57 -4.55
N GLU A 9 5.98 -21.86 -4.82
CA GLU A 9 4.89 -22.75 -5.19
C GLU A 9 3.80 -22.78 -4.11
N PHE A 10 4.18 -22.98 -2.84
CA PHE A 10 3.21 -22.97 -1.75
C PHE A 10 2.54 -21.60 -1.56
N ALA A 11 3.28 -20.51 -1.68
CA ALA A 11 2.71 -19.16 -1.62
C ALA A 11 1.74 -18.88 -2.77
N HIS A 12 1.99 -19.38 -3.99
CA HIS A 12 1.05 -19.34 -5.10
C HIS A 12 -0.21 -20.18 -4.83
N GLN A 13 -0.08 -21.35 -4.19
CA GLN A 13 -1.23 -22.16 -3.76
C GLN A 13 -2.10 -21.45 -2.71
N LEU A 14 -1.51 -20.60 -1.86
CA LEU A 14 -2.23 -19.70 -0.96
C LEU A 14 -2.90 -18.51 -1.67
N GLY A 15 -2.76 -18.42 -3.00
CA GLY A 15 -3.36 -17.41 -3.86
C GLY A 15 -2.57 -16.12 -3.98
N PHE A 16 -1.29 -16.06 -3.56
CA PHE A 16 -0.46 -14.90 -3.85
C PHE A 16 -0.14 -14.82 -5.35
N HIS A 17 -0.40 -13.67 -5.97
CA HIS A 17 -0.16 -13.48 -7.41
C HIS A 17 1.32 -13.37 -7.74
N ARG A 18 2.10 -12.79 -6.84
CA ARG A 18 3.56 -12.65 -6.97
C ARG A 18 4.25 -13.01 -5.67
N VAL A 19 5.39 -13.67 -5.79
CA VAL A 19 6.26 -14.04 -4.68
C VAL A 19 7.69 -13.83 -5.13
N GLY A 20 8.49 -13.21 -4.28
CA GLY A 20 9.90 -12.95 -4.52
C GLY A 20 10.69 -13.08 -3.23
N ILE A 21 11.98 -13.33 -3.34
CA ILE A 21 12.85 -13.56 -2.19
C ILE A 21 14.06 -12.64 -2.26
N VAL A 22 14.42 -12.04 -1.14
CA VAL A 22 15.69 -11.31 -0.94
C VAL A 22 16.60 -12.16 -0.08
N ASP A 23 17.82 -12.40 -0.56
CA ASP A 23 18.91 -12.95 0.25
C ASP A 23 19.65 -11.80 0.96
N LEU A 24 19.43 -11.67 2.27
CA LEU A 24 20.01 -10.58 3.07
C LEU A 24 21.53 -10.69 3.24
N ARG A 25 22.14 -11.84 2.91
CA ARG A 25 23.60 -12.02 2.96
C ARG A 25 24.29 -11.37 1.77
N THR A 26 23.61 -11.35 0.63
CA THR A 26 24.08 -10.72 -0.61
C THR A 26 23.52 -9.31 -0.80
N TYR A 27 22.57 -8.90 0.03
CA TYR A 27 22.01 -7.56 -0.01
C TYR A 27 23.08 -6.54 0.43
N THR A 28 23.64 -5.84 -0.55
CA THR A 28 24.55 -4.73 -0.37
C THR A 28 23.77 -3.41 -0.46
N ASP A 29 24.18 -2.41 0.34
CA ASP A 29 23.61 -1.05 0.31
C ASP A 29 24.06 -0.24 -0.94
N ASP A 30 24.44 -0.88 -2.04
CA ASP A 30 25.00 -0.25 -3.24
C ASP A 30 23.94 0.34 -4.20
N HIS A 31 22.66 0.05 -3.99
CA HIS A 31 21.58 0.94 -4.41
C HIS A 31 21.43 2.09 -3.40
N PRO A 32 21.02 3.34 -3.76
CA PRO A 32 20.72 4.36 -2.77
C PRO A 32 19.69 3.77 -1.80
N SER A 33 20.18 3.35 -0.64
CA SER A 33 19.48 2.33 0.12
C SER A 33 18.11 2.88 0.50
N GLY A 34 17.12 2.00 0.63
CA GLY A 34 15.82 2.40 1.18
C GLY A 34 16.01 3.22 2.48
N VAL A 35 17.03 2.88 3.26
CA VAL A 35 17.49 3.63 4.43
C VAL A 35 17.91 5.07 4.10
N ALA A 36 18.84 5.30 3.17
CA ALA A 36 19.28 6.64 2.81
C ALA A 36 18.15 7.49 2.20
N ALA A 37 17.30 6.88 1.36
CA ALA A 37 16.11 7.53 0.81
C ALA A 37 15.13 7.93 1.93
N LEU A 38 14.85 7.02 2.87
CA LEU A 38 14.00 7.28 4.04
C LEU A 38 14.58 8.38 4.93
N GLN A 39 15.89 8.36 5.21
CA GLN A 39 16.55 9.38 6.01
C GLN A 39 16.44 10.77 5.38
N ARG A 40 16.68 10.90 4.07
CA ARG A 40 16.50 12.17 3.33
C ARG A 40 15.05 12.63 3.34
N TRP A 41 14.11 11.71 3.20
CA TRP A 41 12.67 12.00 3.23
C TRP A 41 12.22 12.51 4.60
N LEU A 42 12.69 11.87 5.68
CA LEU A 42 12.45 12.30 7.05
C LEU A 42 13.08 13.65 7.37
N ALA A 43 14.30 13.90 6.89
CA ALA A 43 15.01 15.16 7.09
C ALA A 43 14.28 16.36 6.44
N GLN A 44 13.51 16.12 5.38
CA GLN A 44 12.66 17.13 4.75
C GLN A 44 11.30 17.30 5.43
N GLY A 45 10.97 16.51 6.45
CA GLY A 45 9.67 16.56 7.13
C GLY A 45 8.51 16.03 6.28
N PHE A 46 8.79 15.31 5.19
CA PHE A 46 7.78 14.84 4.24
C PHE A 46 6.86 13.76 4.80
N GLN A 47 7.10 13.24 6.01
CA GLN A 47 6.26 12.28 6.71
C GLN A 47 4.99 12.85 7.35
N GLY A 48 4.89 14.17 7.47
CA GLY A 48 3.83 14.81 8.26
C GLY A 48 3.77 14.27 9.68
N GLU A 49 2.59 13.84 10.13
CA GLU A 49 2.33 13.34 11.48
C GLU A 49 2.70 11.86 11.67
N MET A 50 3.19 11.17 10.63
CA MET A 50 3.51 9.73 10.68
C MET A 50 4.83 9.47 11.44
N ALA A 51 4.89 9.82 12.72
CA ALA A 51 6.09 9.70 13.55
C ALA A 51 6.66 8.26 13.60
N TRP A 52 5.81 7.24 13.39
CA TRP A 52 6.24 5.85 13.29
C TRP A 52 7.16 5.57 12.08
N MET A 53 7.22 6.46 11.09
CA MET A 53 8.16 6.37 9.97
C MET A 53 9.61 6.58 10.41
N ALA A 54 9.84 7.27 11.53
CA ALA A 54 11.17 7.45 12.11
C ALA A 54 11.62 6.27 13.01
N ASN A 55 10.84 5.18 13.10
CA ASN A 55 11.23 4.03 13.91
C ASN A 55 12.56 3.44 13.43
N PRO A 56 13.62 3.36 14.25
CA PRO A 56 14.93 2.91 13.82
C PRO A 56 14.93 1.47 13.29
N ARG A 57 13.96 0.63 13.70
CA ARG A 57 13.81 -0.73 13.15
C ARG A 57 13.51 -0.74 11.65
N ARG A 58 12.92 0.32 11.09
CA ARG A 58 12.71 0.47 9.62
C ARG A 58 14.01 0.56 8.83
N GLN A 59 15.11 0.88 9.50
CA GLN A 59 16.43 1.05 8.90
C GLN A 59 17.31 -0.22 9.02
N LYS A 60 16.87 -1.21 9.80
CA LYS A 60 17.64 -2.44 10.02
C LYS A 60 16.72 -3.65 10.19
N ILE A 61 16.60 -4.47 9.15
CA ILE A 61 15.70 -5.63 9.15
C ILE A 61 16.03 -6.64 10.25
N GLN A 62 17.31 -6.77 10.64
CA GLN A 62 17.72 -7.63 11.76
C GLN A 62 17.27 -7.10 13.13
N ALA A 63 16.90 -5.81 13.23
CA ALA A 63 16.25 -5.27 14.43
C ALA A 63 14.74 -5.60 14.47
N VAL A 64 14.17 -6.00 13.32
CA VAL A 64 12.81 -6.53 13.23
C VAL A 64 12.81 -8.01 13.60
N LEU A 65 13.74 -8.81 13.08
CA LEU A 65 13.95 -10.21 13.46
C LEU A 65 15.46 -10.47 13.63
N PRO A 66 15.95 -10.66 14.86
CA PRO A 66 17.35 -11.03 15.09
C PRO A 66 17.74 -12.26 14.28
N GLY A 67 18.87 -12.20 13.58
CA GLY A 67 19.35 -13.30 12.74
C GLY A 67 18.60 -13.47 11.41
N ALA A 68 17.77 -12.51 10.99
CA ALA A 68 17.13 -12.55 9.66
C ALA A 68 18.17 -12.73 8.54
N LYS A 69 17.93 -13.71 7.68
CA LYS A 69 18.78 -14.06 6.53
C LYS A 69 18.07 -13.93 5.19
N SER A 70 16.74 -13.99 5.16
CA SER A 70 15.96 -13.77 3.95
C SER A 70 14.67 -13.00 4.22
N VAL A 71 14.17 -12.31 3.19
CA VAL A 71 12.83 -11.70 3.17
C VAL A 71 12.06 -12.30 2.01
N ILE A 72 10.91 -12.93 2.29
CA ILE A 72 9.96 -13.35 1.27
C ILE A 72 8.94 -12.23 1.11
N SER A 73 8.92 -11.57 -0.03
CA SER A 73 7.89 -10.57 -0.36
C SER A 73 6.79 -11.23 -1.19
N VAL A 74 5.54 -10.89 -0.89
CA VAL A 74 4.36 -11.38 -1.60
C VAL A 74 3.54 -10.20 -2.08
N ALA A 75 2.79 -10.39 -3.16
CA ALA A 75 1.84 -9.40 -3.64
C ALA A 75 0.50 -10.00 -4.05
N LEU A 76 -0.57 -9.27 -3.77
CA LEU A 76 -1.91 -9.52 -4.31
C LEU A 76 -2.37 -8.36 -5.18
N ASN A 77 -2.81 -8.66 -6.39
CA ASN A 77 -3.58 -7.74 -7.21
C ASN A 77 -4.90 -7.40 -6.50
N TYR A 78 -5.26 -6.11 -6.48
CA TYR A 78 -6.54 -5.62 -5.95
C TYR A 78 -7.34 -4.81 -6.96
N TYR A 79 -6.88 -4.71 -8.22
CA TYR A 79 -7.61 -3.95 -9.22
C TYR A 79 -9.01 -4.52 -9.43
N GLN A 80 -10.00 -3.65 -9.30
CA GLN A 80 -11.38 -3.90 -9.70
C GLN A 80 -11.79 -2.79 -10.68
N PRO A 81 -12.44 -3.14 -11.81
CA PRO A 81 -13.15 -2.15 -12.62
C PRO A 81 -14.16 -1.37 -11.78
N ASP A 82 -14.58 -0.20 -12.28
CA ASP A 82 -15.60 0.58 -11.59
C ASP A 82 -16.92 -0.21 -11.49
N PRO A 83 -17.54 -0.26 -10.30
CA PRO A 83 -18.81 -0.97 -10.12
C PRO A 83 -19.92 -0.31 -10.95
N GLN A 84 -21.00 -1.07 -11.19
CA GLN A 84 -22.22 -0.56 -11.79
C GLN A 84 -23.36 -0.67 -10.75
N PRO A 85 -24.01 0.43 -10.34
CA PRO A 85 -23.77 1.83 -10.76
C PRO A 85 -22.41 2.38 -10.26
N PRO A 86 -21.88 3.44 -10.89
CA PRO A 86 -20.63 4.06 -10.46
C PRO A 86 -20.72 4.56 -9.00
N PRO A 87 -19.59 4.64 -8.28
CA PRO A 87 -19.59 5.19 -6.92
C PRO A 87 -20.05 6.65 -6.88
N LYS A 88 -20.84 7.01 -5.88
CA LYS A 88 -21.28 8.39 -5.62
C LYS A 88 -20.18 9.27 -5.00
N VAL A 89 -19.14 8.65 -4.45
CA VAL A 89 -17.97 9.29 -3.86
C VAL A 89 -16.71 8.54 -4.26
N LYS A 90 -15.56 9.23 -4.29
CA LYS A 90 -14.28 8.55 -4.57
C LYS A 90 -13.64 8.06 -3.29
N ILE A 91 -13.39 6.76 -3.26
CA ILE A 91 -12.64 6.04 -2.23
C ILE A 91 -11.56 5.25 -2.97
N ALA A 92 -10.33 5.19 -2.45
CA ALA A 92 -9.26 4.42 -3.09
C ALA A 92 -9.63 2.93 -3.18
N ARG A 93 -9.34 2.30 -4.33
CA ARG A 93 -9.79 0.94 -4.69
C ARG A 93 -9.40 -0.12 -3.67
N TYR A 94 -8.26 0.03 -3.00
CA TYR A 94 -7.80 -0.92 -1.98
C TYR A 94 -8.78 -1.06 -0.81
N ALA A 95 -9.65 -0.06 -0.60
CA ALA A 95 -10.54 0.04 0.54
C ALA A 95 -12.00 -0.34 0.21
N TRP A 96 -12.30 -0.72 -1.05
CA TRP A 96 -13.64 -1.04 -1.52
C TRP A 96 -14.19 -2.38 -0.99
N GLY A 97 -13.29 -3.31 -0.67
CA GLY A 97 -13.63 -4.63 -0.17
C GLY A 97 -13.26 -4.84 1.29
N ARG A 98 -12.93 -6.10 1.61
CA ARG A 98 -12.42 -6.55 2.90
C ARG A 98 -11.08 -5.89 3.21
N ASP A 99 -10.83 -5.63 4.49
CA ASP A 99 -9.56 -5.16 5.00
C ASP A 99 -8.41 -6.08 4.55
N TYR A 100 -7.59 -5.57 3.63
CA TYR A 100 -6.51 -6.32 3.03
C TYR A 100 -5.50 -6.84 4.05
N HIS A 101 -5.33 -6.16 5.18
CA HIS A 101 -4.47 -6.63 6.27
C HIS A 101 -4.89 -8.01 6.76
N ARG A 102 -6.20 -8.27 6.82
CA ARG A 102 -6.76 -9.56 7.23
C ARG A 102 -6.56 -10.61 6.13
N VAL A 103 -6.75 -10.22 4.88
CA VAL A 103 -6.63 -11.12 3.71
C VAL A 103 -5.19 -11.59 3.56
N LEU A 104 -4.23 -10.66 3.44
CA LEU A 104 -2.81 -10.99 3.31
C LEU A 104 -2.28 -11.61 4.61
N GLY A 105 -2.66 -11.08 5.78
CA GLY A 105 -2.18 -11.57 7.07
C GLY A 105 -2.56 -13.03 7.34
N LYS A 106 -3.79 -13.43 7.00
CA LYS A 106 -4.21 -14.85 7.11
C LYS A 106 -3.35 -15.75 6.22
N ARG A 107 -3.08 -15.34 4.98
CA ARG A 107 -2.26 -16.13 4.04
C ARG A 107 -0.79 -16.19 4.48
N LEU A 108 -0.22 -15.08 4.95
CA LEU A 108 1.15 -15.02 5.47
C LEU A 108 1.33 -15.85 6.75
N GLN A 109 0.32 -15.86 7.63
CA GLN A 109 0.33 -16.72 8.81
C GLN A 109 0.41 -18.20 8.43
N VAL A 110 -0.40 -18.64 7.45
CA VAL A 110 -0.36 -20.02 6.95
C VAL A 110 0.99 -20.34 6.29
N LEU A 111 1.53 -19.42 5.49
CA LEU A 111 2.86 -19.56 4.88
C LEU A 111 3.96 -19.75 5.93
N GLY A 112 3.96 -18.91 6.97
CA GLY A 112 4.94 -18.99 8.05
C GLY A 112 4.83 -20.26 8.89
N GLN A 113 3.60 -20.69 9.21
CA GLN A 113 3.35 -21.96 9.89
C GLN A 113 3.81 -23.16 9.06
N TRP A 114 3.53 -23.15 7.75
CA TRP A 114 4.01 -24.19 6.85
C TRP A 114 5.53 -24.22 6.81
N LEU A 115 6.21 -23.08 6.63
CA LEU A 115 7.67 -23.01 6.68
C LEU A 115 8.21 -23.58 8.00
N GLN A 116 7.60 -23.23 9.14
CA GLN A 116 8.06 -23.67 10.45
C GLN A 116 7.89 -25.18 10.62
N SER A 117 6.87 -25.78 10.00
CA SER A 117 6.72 -27.24 9.95
C SER A 117 7.83 -27.93 9.13
N GLN A 118 8.40 -27.24 8.13
CA GLN A 118 9.49 -27.78 7.29
C GLN A 118 10.85 -27.63 7.96
N VAL A 119 11.05 -26.56 8.75
CA VAL A 119 12.31 -26.24 9.44
C VAL A 119 12.00 -25.72 10.85
N PRO A 120 11.81 -26.61 11.84
CA PRO A 120 11.34 -26.25 13.18
C PRO A 120 12.21 -25.24 13.94
N GLU A 121 13.52 -25.21 13.67
CA GLU A 121 14.50 -24.33 14.31
C GLU A 121 14.52 -22.90 13.77
N MET A 122 13.78 -22.62 12.69
CA MET A 122 13.74 -21.28 12.11
C MET A 122 12.75 -20.37 12.83
N ASP A 123 13.07 -19.09 12.84
CA ASP A 123 12.19 -18.03 13.31
C ASP A 123 11.70 -17.20 12.13
N TYR A 124 10.51 -16.61 12.28
CA TYR A 124 9.97 -15.69 11.31
C TYR A 124 9.10 -14.61 11.94
N ARG A 125 8.94 -13.50 11.21
CA ARG A 125 7.91 -12.47 11.45
C ARG A 125 7.32 -12.07 10.11
N TRP A 126 6.03 -11.77 10.09
CA TRP A 126 5.38 -11.25 8.89
C TRP A 126 4.69 -9.92 9.18
N TYR A 127 4.58 -9.09 8.14
CA TYR A 127 3.90 -7.81 8.18
C TYR A 127 3.11 -7.56 6.90
N VAL A 128 2.08 -6.73 7.04
CA VAL A 128 1.29 -6.15 5.96
C VAL A 128 1.02 -4.71 6.41
N ASP A 129 1.71 -3.72 5.86
CA ASP A 129 1.54 -2.27 6.11
C ASP A 129 1.42 -1.83 7.60
N THR A 130 1.94 -2.64 8.52
CA THR A 130 1.78 -2.43 9.99
C THR A 130 3.10 -2.58 10.74
N GLY A 131 4.13 -3.11 10.08
CA GLY A 131 5.44 -3.32 10.66
C GLY A 131 6.39 -2.15 10.47
N PRO A 132 7.49 -2.11 11.24
CA PRO A 132 8.61 -1.23 10.96
C PRO A 132 9.46 -1.80 9.80
N VAL A 133 8.85 -2.03 8.65
CA VAL A 133 9.42 -2.64 7.45
C VAL A 133 9.22 -1.67 6.27
N GLN A 134 10.14 -1.68 5.29
CA GLN A 134 10.04 -0.88 4.07
C GLN A 134 9.49 -1.76 2.95
N ASP A 135 8.20 -2.03 2.99
CA ASP A 135 7.49 -3.01 2.17
C ASP A 135 7.82 -2.87 0.67
N LYS A 136 7.78 -1.63 0.18
CA LYS A 136 8.08 -1.29 -1.23
C LYS A 136 9.52 -1.58 -1.63
N VAL A 137 10.47 -1.33 -0.72
CA VAL A 137 11.90 -1.61 -0.95
C VAL A 137 12.11 -3.12 -1.02
N TRP A 138 11.56 -3.89 -0.09
CA TRP A 138 11.71 -5.34 -0.11
C TRP A 138 11.01 -5.97 -1.31
N ALA A 139 9.85 -5.47 -1.72
CA ALA A 139 9.16 -5.93 -2.93
C ALA A 139 9.98 -5.66 -4.21
N GLU A 140 10.61 -4.48 -4.33
CA GLU A 140 11.52 -4.20 -5.44
C GLU A 140 12.72 -5.14 -5.44
N GLN A 141 13.38 -5.29 -4.28
CA GLN A 141 14.56 -6.14 -4.14
C GLN A 141 14.25 -7.62 -4.37
N ALA A 142 13.05 -8.07 -4.00
CA ALA A 142 12.54 -9.41 -4.22
C ALA A 142 12.14 -9.68 -5.69
N GLY A 143 12.21 -8.69 -6.58
CA GLY A 143 11.79 -8.86 -7.97
C GLY A 143 10.27 -8.95 -8.16
N ILE A 144 9.46 -8.39 -7.24
CA ILE A 144 8.01 -8.23 -7.45
C ILE A 144 7.73 -7.22 -8.57
N GLY A 145 8.52 -6.14 -8.61
CA GLY A 145 8.37 -5.02 -9.52
C GLY A 145 9.50 -4.01 -9.36
N TRP A 146 9.26 -2.77 -9.77
CA TRP A 146 10.15 -1.63 -9.53
C TRP A 146 9.36 -0.48 -8.89
N ILE A 147 10.02 0.38 -8.12
CA ILE A 147 9.35 1.56 -7.55
C ILE A 147 9.16 2.60 -8.67
N GLY A 148 7.90 2.97 -8.92
CA GLY A 148 7.52 3.99 -9.89
C GLY A 148 7.76 5.40 -9.37
N LYS A 149 7.72 6.41 -10.26
CA LYS A 149 7.93 7.82 -9.87
C LYS A 149 6.89 8.37 -8.88
N HIS A 150 5.72 7.74 -8.80
CA HIS A 150 4.69 7.99 -7.77
C HIS A 150 4.92 7.18 -6.47
N SER A 151 6.09 6.57 -6.34
CA SER A 151 6.55 5.82 -5.16
C SER A 151 5.72 4.58 -4.80
N ASN A 152 4.92 4.01 -5.71
CA ASN A 152 4.36 2.65 -5.53
C ASN A 152 5.11 1.64 -6.38
N VAL A 153 5.11 0.38 -5.97
CA VAL A 153 5.71 -0.72 -6.73
C VAL A 153 4.84 -1.02 -7.94
N ILE A 154 5.44 -1.07 -9.12
CA ILE A 154 4.79 -1.44 -10.37
C ILE A 154 5.27 -2.84 -10.74
N SER A 155 4.34 -3.79 -10.83
CA SER A 155 4.58 -5.11 -11.42
C SER A 155 4.32 -5.09 -12.93
N ARG A 156 4.98 -5.98 -13.67
CA ARG A 156 4.75 -6.10 -15.13
C ARG A 156 3.34 -6.57 -15.49
N GLN A 157 2.71 -7.38 -14.64
CA GLN A 157 1.46 -8.08 -14.93
C GLN A 157 0.21 -7.38 -14.41
N TYR A 158 0.33 -6.59 -13.33
CA TYR A 158 -0.81 -5.97 -12.64
C TYR A 158 -0.65 -4.46 -12.47
N GLY A 159 0.44 -3.89 -13.00
CA GLY A 159 0.83 -2.52 -12.72
C GLY A 159 1.07 -2.31 -11.22
N SER A 160 0.70 -1.14 -10.70
CA SER A 160 0.79 -0.80 -9.27
C SER A 160 -0.46 -1.12 -8.46
N TRP A 161 -1.42 -1.85 -9.03
CA TRP A 161 -2.61 -2.31 -8.31
C TRP A 161 -2.32 -3.55 -7.47
N ILE A 162 -1.23 -3.50 -6.70
CA ILE A 162 -0.79 -4.60 -5.83
C ILE A 162 -0.70 -4.16 -4.37
N LEU A 163 -1.19 -5.02 -3.48
CA LEU A 163 -0.98 -4.96 -2.04
C LEU A 163 0.23 -5.83 -1.70
N LEU A 164 1.06 -5.36 -0.77
CA LEU A 164 2.32 -6.01 -0.40
C LEU A 164 2.23 -6.62 0.99
N GLY A 165 3.02 -7.67 1.19
CA GLY A 165 3.33 -8.18 2.52
C GLY A 165 4.67 -8.91 2.50
N GLU A 166 5.23 -9.09 3.68
CA GLU A 166 6.57 -9.65 3.85
C GLU A 166 6.56 -10.71 4.93
N LEU A 167 7.37 -11.75 4.72
CA LEU A 167 7.77 -12.71 5.73
C LEU A 167 9.29 -12.69 5.84
N ILE A 168 9.78 -12.16 6.96
CA ILE A 168 11.19 -12.10 7.33
C ILE A 168 11.53 -13.38 8.06
N THR A 169 12.60 -14.06 7.67
CA THR A 169 12.96 -15.38 8.22
C THR A 169 14.46 -15.52 8.48
N THR A 170 14.84 -16.36 9.44
CA THR A 170 16.23 -16.77 9.69
C THR A 170 16.74 -17.83 8.72
N LEU A 171 15.88 -18.32 7.80
CA LEU A 171 16.27 -19.25 6.73
C LEU A 171 17.16 -18.60 5.68
N GLU A 172 18.16 -19.35 5.21
CA GLU A 172 18.97 -18.99 4.04
C GLU A 172 18.27 -19.45 2.78
N LEU A 173 17.84 -18.51 1.95
CA LEU A 173 17.13 -18.77 0.70
C LEU A 173 17.86 -18.11 -0.46
N THR A 174 17.83 -18.75 -1.62
CA THR A 174 18.32 -18.13 -2.86
C THR A 174 17.41 -16.96 -3.23
N GLY A 175 17.97 -15.75 -3.25
CA GLY A 175 17.28 -14.52 -3.63
C GLY A 175 17.00 -14.42 -5.13
N ASP A 176 15.98 -13.63 -5.45
CA ASP A 176 15.63 -13.18 -6.80
C ASP A 176 16.40 -11.92 -7.19
N ARG A 177 16.28 -11.55 -8.47
CA ARG A 177 16.90 -10.33 -8.99
C ARG A 177 15.88 -9.21 -9.09
N PRO A 178 16.21 -7.99 -8.62
CA PRO A 178 15.36 -6.82 -8.81
C PRO A 178 15.07 -6.55 -10.30
N HIS A 179 13.89 -6.00 -10.58
CA HIS A 179 13.57 -5.52 -11.91
C HIS A 179 14.31 -4.21 -12.22
N THR A 180 14.64 -3.98 -13.49
CA THR A 180 15.05 -2.66 -13.95
C THR A 180 13.87 -1.69 -13.90
N ASN A 181 14.14 -0.41 -13.59
CA ASN A 181 13.10 0.62 -13.63
C ASN A 181 12.57 0.82 -15.05
N HIS A 182 11.24 0.90 -15.20
CA HIS A 182 10.59 1.09 -16.50
C HIS A 182 9.66 2.33 -16.56
N CYS A 183 9.90 3.35 -15.73
CA CYS A 183 9.22 4.63 -15.88
C CYS A 183 9.78 5.47 -17.06
N GLY A 184 11.06 5.32 -17.39
CA GLY A 184 11.72 6.10 -18.45
C GLY A 184 11.52 7.61 -18.26
N THR A 185 11.22 8.32 -19.35
CA THR A 185 10.96 9.77 -19.33
C THR A 185 9.55 10.15 -18.87
N CYS A 186 8.65 9.19 -18.63
CA CYS A 186 7.26 9.47 -18.26
C CYS A 186 7.15 10.32 -16.98
N THR A 187 6.30 11.34 -17.00
CA THR A 187 6.01 12.23 -15.84
C THR A 187 4.52 12.35 -15.55
N ARG A 188 3.66 11.50 -16.14
CA ARG A 188 2.19 11.61 -16.04
C ARG A 188 1.68 11.69 -14.60
N CYS A 189 2.21 10.87 -13.70
CA CYS A 189 1.79 10.89 -12.30
C CYS A 189 2.18 12.18 -11.58
N LEU A 190 3.34 12.77 -11.90
CA LEU A 190 3.76 14.07 -11.35
C LEU A 190 2.82 15.17 -11.85
N ALA A 191 2.57 15.21 -13.16
CA ALA A 191 1.74 16.22 -13.80
C ALA A 191 0.26 16.15 -13.38
N ALA A 192 -0.25 14.94 -13.09
CA ALA A 192 -1.64 14.73 -12.71
C ALA A 192 -1.91 14.91 -11.21
N CYS A 193 -0.87 15.01 -10.36
CA CYS A 193 -1.09 15.15 -8.92
C CYS A 193 -1.59 16.57 -8.61
N PRO A 194 -2.85 16.75 -8.17
CA PRO A 194 -3.47 18.08 -8.13
C PRO A 194 -2.87 19.00 -7.06
N THR A 195 -2.19 18.42 -6.07
CA THR A 195 -1.52 19.14 -4.97
C THR A 195 0.00 19.17 -5.13
N GLY A 196 0.54 18.62 -6.23
CA GLY A 196 1.98 18.53 -6.45
C GLY A 196 2.72 17.73 -5.36
N ALA A 197 2.08 16.68 -4.82
CA ALA A 197 2.66 15.87 -3.76
C ALA A 197 3.87 15.05 -4.22
N ILE A 198 3.95 14.67 -5.50
CA ILE A 198 5.15 14.03 -6.07
C ILE A 198 6.12 15.15 -6.48
N VAL A 199 6.97 15.58 -5.55
CA VAL A 199 7.81 16.78 -5.67
C VAL A 199 9.01 16.58 -6.60
N GLU A 200 9.51 15.35 -6.70
CA GLU A 200 10.50 14.90 -7.68
C GLU A 200 10.26 13.41 -7.98
N PRO A 201 10.83 12.83 -9.05
CA PRO A 201 10.71 11.40 -9.29
C PRO A 201 11.02 10.58 -8.05
N TYR A 202 10.09 9.69 -7.67
CA TYR A 202 10.21 8.76 -6.54
C TYR A 202 10.04 9.36 -5.14
N VAL A 203 9.79 10.67 -5.03
CA VAL A 203 9.66 11.36 -3.74
C VAL A 203 8.29 12.01 -3.62
N VAL A 204 7.55 11.58 -2.60
CA VAL A 204 6.23 12.10 -2.26
C VAL A 204 6.30 12.89 -0.97
N ASP A 205 5.95 14.17 -0.99
CA ASP A 205 5.68 14.95 0.22
C ASP A 205 4.28 14.57 0.74
N ALA A 206 4.21 13.81 1.84
CA ALA A 206 2.93 13.39 2.40
C ALA A 206 2.11 14.58 2.87
N ASN A 207 2.74 15.69 3.30
CA ASN A 207 2.04 16.92 3.69
C ASN A 207 1.22 17.54 2.55
N ARG A 208 1.47 17.14 1.30
CA ARG A 208 0.71 17.55 0.12
C ARG A 208 -0.19 16.44 -0.40
N CYS A 209 -0.08 15.21 0.08
CA CYS A 209 -0.77 14.07 -0.49
C CYS A 209 -2.22 13.95 0.02
N ILE A 210 -3.20 13.93 -0.90
CA ILE A 210 -4.62 13.73 -0.57
C ILE A 210 -4.82 12.42 0.19
N ALA A 211 -4.14 11.34 -0.22
CA ALA A 211 -4.27 10.05 0.46
C ALA A 211 -3.83 10.15 1.92
N TYR A 212 -2.65 10.74 2.21
CA TYR A 212 -2.18 10.95 3.59
C TYR A 212 -3.20 11.76 4.41
N HIS A 213 -3.69 12.86 3.86
CA HIS A 213 -4.58 13.74 4.61
C HIS A 213 -5.94 13.10 4.92
N THR A 214 -6.46 12.31 3.99
CA THR A 214 -7.77 11.67 4.14
C THR A 214 -7.73 10.39 4.98
N ILE A 215 -6.57 9.73 5.11
CA ILE A 215 -6.45 8.46 5.86
C ILE A 215 -5.68 8.58 7.18
N GLU A 216 -4.62 9.40 7.23
CA GLU A 216 -3.70 9.47 8.36
C GLU A 216 -3.77 10.77 9.17
N SER A 217 -3.86 11.94 8.52
CA SER A 217 -3.80 13.23 9.22
C SER A 217 -4.93 13.38 10.24
N ARG A 218 -4.58 13.65 11.50
CA ARG A 218 -5.53 13.74 12.62
C ARG A 218 -5.96 15.19 12.91
N ALA A 219 -5.54 16.15 12.08
CA ALA A 219 -5.95 17.55 12.19
C ALA A 219 -7.48 17.69 12.12
N PRO A 220 -8.09 18.61 12.90
CA PRO A 220 -9.54 18.82 12.88
C PRO A 220 -10.05 19.31 11.52
N GLU A 221 -9.23 20.06 10.78
CA GLU A 221 -9.52 20.57 9.46
C GLU A 221 -8.44 20.13 8.47
N LEU A 222 -8.82 19.99 7.20
CA LEU A 222 -7.85 19.78 6.12
C LEU A 222 -7.15 21.10 5.78
N PRO A 223 -5.84 21.10 5.48
CA PRO A 223 -5.19 22.30 4.97
C PRO A 223 -5.92 22.82 3.72
N ALA A 224 -6.06 24.13 3.58
CA ALA A 224 -6.83 24.74 2.49
C ALA A 224 -6.37 24.27 1.10
N ALA A 225 -5.06 24.12 0.90
CA ALA A 225 -4.49 23.61 -0.35
C ALA A 225 -4.88 22.17 -0.67
N ILE A 226 -5.23 21.36 0.34
CA ILE A 226 -5.74 20.00 0.17
C ILE A 226 -7.24 20.03 -0.07
N ALA A 227 -7.98 20.75 0.78
CA ALA A 227 -9.44 20.84 0.71
C ALA A 227 -9.93 21.34 -0.67
N ALA A 228 -9.23 22.31 -1.26
CA ALA A 228 -9.55 22.85 -2.58
C ALA A 228 -9.30 21.88 -3.76
N HIS A 229 -8.55 20.79 -3.53
CA HIS A 229 -8.09 19.88 -4.59
C HIS A 229 -8.50 18.43 -4.32
N LEU A 230 -9.49 18.18 -3.47
CA LEU A 230 -9.92 16.81 -3.16
C LEU A 230 -10.51 16.07 -4.37
N GLU A 231 -11.07 16.78 -5.36
CA GLU A 231 -11.64 16.18 -6.58
C GLU A 231 -12.63 15.02 -6.32
N GLY A 232 -13.39 15.08 -5.22
CA GLY A 232 -14.33 14.03 -4.83
C GLY A 232 -13.74 12.90 -3.96
N TRP A 233 -12.44 12.90 -3.69
CA TRP A 233 -11.77 11.89 -2.84
C TRP A 233 -12.08 12.11 -1.36
N VAL A 234 -12.90 11.21 -0.80
CA VAL A 234 -13.25 11.21 0.63
C VAL A 234 -12.24 10.38 1.45
N ALA A 235 -11.67 9.32 0.87
CA ALA A 235 -10.66 8.49 1.51
C ALA A 235 -9.66 7.90 0.50
N GLY A 236 -8.37 8.14 0.74
CA GLY A 236 -7.30 7.74 -0.17
C GLY A 236 -7.25 8.63 -1.43
N CYS A 237 -6.47 8.21 -2.42
CA CYS A 237 -6.40 8.83 -3.75
C CYS A 237 -5.70 7.89 -4.73
N ASP A 238 -6.33 7.60 -5.87
CA ASP A 238 -5.71 6.73 -6.89
C ASP A 238 -5.20 7.47 -8.12
N ILE A 239 -5.32 8.81 -8.20
CA ILE A 239 -5.02 9.61 -9.41
C ILE A 239 -3.66 9.23 -10.02
N CYS A 240 -2.60 9.19 -9.19
CA CYS A 240 -1.24 8.87 -9.66
C CYS A 240 -1.11 7.46 -10.24
N GLN A 241 -1.92 6.52 -9.76
CA GLN A 241 -2.01 5.15 -10.27
C GLN A 241 -2.87 5.10 -11.54
N GLU A 242 -4.03 5.74 -11.55
CA GLU A 242 -4.96 5.73 -12.69
C GLU A 242 -4.36 6.30 -13.98
N VAL A 243 -3.50 7.33 -13.85
CA VAL A 243 -2.79 7.91 -15.02
C VAL A 243 -1.53 7.15 -15.43
N CYS A 244 -1.08 6.17 -14.63
CA CYS A 244 0.14 5.42 -14.90
C CYS A 244 -0.06 4.52 -16.13
N PRO A 245 0.78 4.63 -17.18
CA PRO A 245 0.62 3.81 -18.39
C PRO A 245 0.66 2.30 -18.12
N TRP A 246 1.39 1.88 -17.09
CA TRP A 246 1.44 0.47 -16.67
C TRP A 246 0.10 -0.02 -16.14
N ASN A 247 -0.65 0.83 -15.44
CA ASN A 247 -1.99 0.50 -14.98
C ASN A 247 -3.00 0.54 -16.11
N GLN A 248 -2.93 1.54 -16.99
CA GLN A 248 -3.83 1.65 -18.14
C GLN A 248 -3.71 0.46 -19.11
N ARG A 249 -2.50 -0.10 -19.26
CA ARG A 249 -2.23 -1.18 -20.21
C ARG A 249 -2.27 -2.58 -19.61
N PHE A 250 -1.84 -2.74 -18.35
CA PHE A 250 -1.62 -4.06 -17.75
C PHE A 250 -2.47 -4.32 -16.50
N ALA A 251 -3.35 -3.41 -16.09
CA ALA A 251 -4.31 -3.75 -15.03
C ALA A 251 -5.17 -4.95 -15.48
N GLN A 252 -5.35 -5.90 -14.57
CA GLN A 252 -6.19 -7.08 -14.74
C GLN A 252 -7.15 -7.13 -13.55
N PRO A 253 -8.46 -7.42 -13.74
CA PRO A 253 -9.36 -7.64 -12.61
C PRO A 253 -8.79 -8.71 -11.67
N THR A 254 -8.81 -8.44 -10.37
CA THR A 254 -8.38 -9.42 -9.37
C THR A 254 -9.38 -10.57 -9.27
N ASP A 255 -8.87 -11.78 -9.08
CA ASP A 255 -9.62 -12.99 -8.77
C ASP A 255 -9.89 -13.16 -7.26
N VAL A 256 -9.37 -12.23 -6.42
CA VAL A 256 -9.58 -12.25 -4.97
C VAL A 256 -10.94 -11.62 -4.65
N GLU A 257 -11.93 -12.49 -4.40
CA GLU A 257 -13.31 -12.09 -4.10
C GLU A 257 -13.41 -11.09 -2.92
N ASP A 258 -12.55 -11.23 -1.91
CA ASP A 258 -12.48 -10.33 -0.76
C ASP A 258 -12.25 -8.86 -1.15
N PHE A 259 -11.68 -8.59 -2.32
CA PHE A 259 -11.42 -7.22 -2.81
C PHE A 259 -12.52 -6.67 -3.74
N ALA A 260 -13.59 -7.43 -3.98
CA ALA A 260 -14.72 -6.94 -4.75
C ALA A 260 -15.32 -5.66 -4.14
N ALA A 261 -15.81 -4.76 -5.00
CA ALA A 261 -16.41 -3.49 -4.60
C ALA A 261 -17.77 -3.68 -3.92
N ARG A 262 -17.74 -3.98 -2.61
CA ARG A 262 -18.93 -4.32 -1.81
C ARG A 262 -19.18 -3.35 -0.66
N SER A 263 -18.32 -2.34 -0.47
CA SER A 263 -18.53 -1.33 0.57
C SER A 263 -19.82 -0.55 0.29
N PRO A 264 -20.79 -0.52 1.24
CA PRO A 264 -22.01 0.25 1.07
C PRO A 264 -21.75 1.76 0.92
N LEU A 265 -20.63 2.24 1.46
CA LEU A 265 -20.20 3.65 1.38
C LEU A 265 -20.05 4.16 -0.06
N LEU A 266 -19.78 3.26 -1.02
CA LEU A 266 -19.67 3.64 -2.43
C LEU A 266 -20.99 4.14 -3.01
N GLN A 267 -22.13 3.76 -2.42
CA GLN A 267 -23.48 4.07 -2.91
C GLN A 267 -24.28 4.99 -1.97
N THR A 268 -23.70 5.35 -0.83
CA THR A 268 -24.24 6.35 0.11
C THR A 268 -24.02 7.77 -0.45
N SER A 269 -24.98 8.68 -0.26
CA SER A 269 -24.82 10.06 -0.77
C SER A 269 -23.75 10.83 0.01
N LEU A 270 -23.16 11.86 -0.59
CA LEU A 270 -22.12 12.63 0.07
C LEU A 270 -22.65 13.37 1.33
N GLU A 271 -23.90 13.83 1.30
CA GLU A 271 -24.58 14.50 2.42
C GLU A 271 -24.80 13.56 3.60
N GLU A 272 -25.23 12.33 3.33
CA GLU A 272 -25.36 11.27 4.33
C GLU A 272 -23.99 10.92 4.91
N LEU A 273 -22.97 10.76 4.06
CA LEU A 273 -21.60 10.48 4.48
C LEU A 273 -21.00 11.59 5.36
N ALA A 274 -21.30 12.85 5.05
CA ALA A 274 -20.84 14.03 5.80
C ALA A 274 -21.45 14.15 7.21
N THR A 275 -22.54 13.43 7.47
CA THR A 275 -23.34 13.52 8.72
C THR A 275 -23.44 12.19 9.46
N LEU A 276 -22.75 11.14 9.00
CA LEU A 276 -22.79 9.80 9.61
C LEU A 276 -22.51 9.84 11.12
N SER A 277 -23.40 9.21 11.88
CA SER A 277 -23.16 8.95 13.31
C SER A 277 -21.99 7.98 13.49
N ASP A 278 -21.35 8.02 14.66
CA ASP A 278 -20.25 7.10 14.97
C ASP A 278 -20.70 5.62 14.93
N ALA A 279 -21.94 5.34 15.33
CA ALA A 279 -22.52 4.01 15.26
C ALA A 279 -22.72 3.53 13.80
N ALA A 280 -23.27 4.38 12.94
CA ALA A 280 -23.45 4.07 11.52
C ALA A 280 -22.10 3.89 10.82
N TRP A 281 -21.11 4.72 11.14
CA TRP A 281 -19.74 4.57 10.65
C TRP A 281 -19.14 3.20 11.00
N ASP A 282 -19.25 2.78 12.27
CA ASP A 282 -18.71 1.50 12.72
C ASP A 282 -19.38 0.30 12.02
N GLU A 283 -20.69 0.38 11.80
CA GLU A 283 -21.45 -0.64 11.08
C GLU A 283 -21.03 -0.72 9.61
N LEU A 284 -21.02 0.41 8.89
CA LEU A 284 -20.73 0.47 7.45
C LEU A 284 -19.28 0.10 7.11
N THR A 285 -18.34 0.35 8.03
CA THR A 285 -16.92 0.03 7.84
C THR A 285 -16.50 -1.32 8.38
N ARG A 286 -17.44 -2.12 8.91
CA ARG A 286 -17.12 -3.39 9.58
C ARG A 286 -16.30 -4.32 8.68
N GLY A 287 -15.03 -4.45 9.03
CA GLY A 287 -14.11 -5.33 8.32
C GLY A 287 -13.57 -4.78 7.00
N SER A 288 -13.79 -3.50 6.70
CA SER A 288 -13.04 -2.74 5.69
C SER A 288 -11.80 -2.10 6.32
N ALA A 289 -10.78 -1.83 5.49
CA ALA A 289 -9.62 -1.05 5.88
C ALA A 289 -10.00 0.39 6.31
N LEU A 290 -11.12 0.92 5.81
CA LEU A 290 -11.63 2.25 6.17
C LEU A 290 -11.92 2.40 7.67
N ARG A 291 -12.20 1.30 8.39
CA ARG A 291 -12.45 1.35 9.84
C ARG A 291 -11.25 1.88 10.65
N ARG A 292 -10.06 1.94 10.05
CA ARG A 292 -8.85 2.57 10.63
C ARG A 292 -8.91 4.11 10.63
N ILE A 293 -9.75 4.68 9.78
CA ILE A 293 -10.05 6.12 9.74
C ILE A 293 -11.06 6.41 10.86
N LYS A 294 -10.82 7.46 11.64
CA LYS A 294 -11.79 7.88 12.67
C LYS A 294 -13.02 8.47 11.99
N SER A 295 -14.20 8.19 12.54
CA SER A 295 -15.47 8.75 12.04
C SER A 295 -15.45 10.28 11.88
N ALA A 296 -14.82 10.99 12.81
CA ALA A 296 -14.64 12.44 12.73
C ALA A 296 -13.77 12.87 11.53
N GLN A 297 -12.70 12.13 11.21
CA GLN A 297 -11.89 12.39 10.02
C GLN A 297 -12.69 12.11 8.74
N TRP A 298 -13.46 11.02 8.72
CA TRP A 298 -14.34 10.72 7.60
C TRP A 298 -15.32 11.86 7.33
N ARG A 299 -16.06 12.31 8.37
CA ARG A 299 -16.99 13.44 8.25
C ARG A 299 -16.28 14.71 7.79
N ARG A 300 -15.12 15.04 8.36
CA ARG A 300 -14.28 16.18 7.93
C ARG A 300 -13.98 16.11 6.43
N ASN A 301 -13.55 14.95 5.94
CA ASN A 301 -13.22 14.78 4.52
C ASN A 301 -14.47 14.93 3.63
N ALA A 302 -15.57 14.26 3.99
CA ALA A 302 -16.83 14.34 3.24
C ALA A 302 -17.40 15.76 3.22
N GLN A 303 -17.36 16.48 4.34
CA GLN A 303 -17.75 17.89 4.43
C GLN A 303 -16.87 18.80 3.57
N ALA A 304 -15.55 18.57 3.56
CA ALA A 304 -14.64 19.31 2.71
C ALA A 304 -14.92 19.07 1.22
N VAL A 305 -15.20 17.83 0.81
CA VAL A 305 -15.62 17.52 -0.56
C VAL A 305 -16.91 18.27 -0.89
N LEU A 306 -17.92 18.21 -0.02
CA LEU A 306 -19.21 18.87 -0.21
C LEU A 306 -19.06 20.40 -0.38
N SER A 307 -18.17 21.01 0.41
CA SER A 307 -17.91 22.45 0.34
C SER A 307 -17.08 22.86 -0.88
N SER A 308 -16.24 21.96 -1.39
CA SER A 308 -15.43 22.20 -2.60
C SER A 308 -16.23 22.05 -3.90
N ASN A 309 -17.39 21.37 -3.85
CA ASN A 309 -18.18 21.03 -5.03
C ASN A 309 -19.65 21.52 -4.90
N PRO A 310 -19.91 22.85 -4.88
CA PRO A 310 -21.25 23.38 -4.61
C PRO A 310 -22.27 23.23 -5.76
N TYR A 311 -21.94 22.54 -6.86
CA TYR A 311 -22.75 22.53 -8.10
C TYR A 311 -23.16 21.13 -8.61
N ASP A 312 -23.29 20.13 -7.73
CA ASP A 312 -24.18 18.98 -7.99
C ASP A 312 -25.52 19.17 -7.28
#